data_AF-A0A432IA58-F1
#
_entry.id   AF-A0A432IA58-F1
#
_cell.length_a   1.000
_cell.length_b   1.000
_cell.length_c   1.000
_cell.angle_alpha   90.00
_cell.angle_beta   90.00
_cell.angle_gamma   90.00
#
_symmetry.space_group_name_H-M   'P 1'
#
loop_
_entity.id
_entity.type
_entity.pdbx_description
1 polymer ?
#
loop_
_entity_poly.entity_id
_entity_poly.type
_entity_poly.pdbx_seq_one_letter_code
_entity_poly.pdbx_strand_id
1 'polypeptide(L)'
;MGEGISILLNVLGGLGIFLYGMENMASAMQKVAGEKLKNIIAIVTKNRFLGVIVGIVITLLVQSSSVTTVMVIGFVNASLMNLTQALGVILGANIGTTAVGWLLILKIGKYGLPIAGIGAILGMFSKNEKGKEKAKLISNRINTPELGEEILSSGVCDMISMARPFLSDPFFLEKAKNNKAKDISPCISCNQSCLDNIFAGKTV
;
A
#
# COMPACT_ATOMS: atom_id res chain seq x y z
N MET A 1 6.63 37.31 14.70
CA MET A 1 7.82 36.55 14.25
C MET A 1 7.48 36.02 12.87
N GLY A 2 8.25 36.38 11.84
CA GLY A 2 7.86 36.19 10.44
C GLY A 2 7.65 34.73 10.06
N GLU A 3 6.71 34.46 9.15
CA GLU A 3 6.35 33.12 8.66
C GLU A 3 7.57 32.31 8.19
N GLY A 4 8.64 32.96 7.71
CA GLY A 4 9.89 32.27 7.35
C GLY A 4 10.60 31.60 8.53
N ILE A 5 10.53 32.16 9.75
CA ILE A 5 11.19 31.62 10.94
C ILE A 5 10.45 30.39 11.47
N SER A 6 9.11 30.39 11.44
CA SER A 6 8.33 29.22 11.86
C SER A 6 8.51 28.04 10.90
N ILE A 7 8.57 28.29 9.59
CA ILE A 7 8.88 27.27 8.59
C ILE A 7 10.28 26.69 8.81
N LEU A 8 11.29 27.55 9.01
CA LEU A 8 12.66 27.12 9.25
C LEU A 8 12.79 26.24 10.51
N LEU A 9 12.14 26.65 11.61
CA LEU A 9 12.12 25.88 12.86
C LEU A 9 11.42 24.53 12.69
N ASN A 10 10.30 24.47 11.97
CA ASN A 10 9.59 23.22 11.68
C ASN A 10 10.42 22.27 10.82
N VAL A 11 11.11 22.79 9.79
CA VAL A 11 12.00 21.98 8.94
C VAL A 11 13.19 21.46 9.73
N LEU A 12 13.84 22.30 10.54
CA LEU A 12 14.97 21.88 11.39
C LEU A 12 14.54 20.87 12.46
N GLY A 13 13.39 21.09 13.11
CA GLY A 13 12.83 20.17 14.10
C GLY A 13 12.43 18.82 13.49
N GLY A 14 11.74 18.84 12.35
CA GLY A 14 11.37 17.64 11.61
C GLY A 14 12.59 16.86 11.12
N LEU A 15 13.59 17.56 10.58
CA LEU A 15 14.85 16.95 10.16
C LEU A 15 15.61 16.33 11.33
N GLY A 16 15.65 17.00 12.50
CA GLY A 16 16.30 16.48 13.71
C GLY A 16 15.66 15.19 14.22
N ILE A 17 14.32 15.16 14.33
CA ILE A 17 13.59 13.95 14.75
C ILE A 17 13.74 12.82 13.72
N PHE A 18 13.72 13.16 12.43
CA PHE A 18 13.91 12.19 11.34
C PHE A 18 15.30 11.54 11.38
N LEU A 19 16.37 12.34 11.53
CA LEU A 19 17.74 11.84 11.66
C LEU A 19 17.90 10.96 12.91
N TYR A 20 17.33 11.37 14.04
CA TYR A 20 17.33 10.58 15.27
C TYR A 20 16.59 9.24 15.10
N GLY A 21 15.43 9.25 14.43
CA GLY A 21 14.68 8.04 14.10
C GLY A 21 15.49 7.08 13.21
N MET A 22 16.23 7.59 12.23
CA MET A 22 17.11 6.78 11.37
C MET A 22 18.27 6.16 12.15
N GLU A 23 18.91 6.88 13.06
CA GLU A 23 19.99 6.36 13.91
C GLU A 23 19.49 5.25 14.85
N ASN A 24 18.33 5.48 15.47
CA ASN A 24 17.70 4.49 16.35
C ASN A 24 17.27 3.23 15.56
N MET A 25 16.75 3.39 14.35
CA MET A 25 16.39 2.28 13.47
C MET A 25 17.61 1.46 13.04
N ALA A 26 18.72 2.12 12.68
CA ALA A 26 19.98 1.46 12.34
C ALA A 26 20.53 0.64 13.53
N SER A 27 20.48 1.22 14.73
CA SER A 27 20.92 0.57 15.97
C SER A 27 20.01 -0.61 16.38
N ALA A 28 18.69 -0.46 16.24
CA ALA A 28 17.74 -1.53 16.49
C ALA A 28 17.92 -2.68 15.49
N MET A 29 18.16 -2.36 14.21
CA MET A 29 18.45 -3.39 13.21
C MET A 29 19.79 -4.05 13.42
N GLN A 30 20.84 -3.38 13.90
CA GLN A 30 22.07 -4.06 14.33
C GLN A 30 21.82 -5.08 15.44
N LYS A 31 20.96 -4.74 16.40
CA LYS A 31 20.61 -5.63 17.53
C LYS A 31 19.74 -6.82 17.10
N VAL A 32 18.88 -6.64 16.09
CA VAL A 32 17.97 -7.68 15.57
C VAL A 32 18.61 -8.49 14.43
N ALA A 33 19.58 -7.93 13.71
CA ALA A 33 20.29 -8.58 12.61
C ALA A 33 21.29 -9.62 13.13
N GLY A 34 20.79 -10.82 13.41
CA GLY A 34 21.64 -12.00 13.63
C GLY A 34 22.42 -12.42 12.36
N GLU A 35 23.27 -13.44 12.49
CA GLU A 35 24.13 -13.94 11.40
C GLU A 35 23.36 -14.33 10.12
N LYS A 36 22.12 -14.81 10.26
CA LYS A 36 21.27 -15.19 9.12
C LYS A 36 20.91 -14.01 8.23
N LEU A 37 20.57 -12.84 8.81
CA LEU A 37 20.23 -11.65 8.04
C LEU A 37 21.46 -11.05 7.37
N LYS A 38 22.61 -11.05 8.07
CA LYS A 38 23.91 -10.68 7.48
C LYS A 38 24.28 -11.57 6.29
N ASN A 39 24.10 -12.88 6.39
CA ASN A 39 24.39 -13.80 5.29
C ASN A 39 23.45 -13.61 4.09
N ILE A 40 22.15 -13.38 4.32
CA ILE A 40 21.22 -13.08 3.23
C ILE A 40 21.64 -11.79 2.53
N ILE A 41 21.90 -10.71 3.26
CA ILE A 41 22.34 -9.44 2.69
C ILE A 41 23.69 -9.59 1.97
N ALA A 42 24.64 -10.33 2.53
CA ALA A 42 25.95 -10.55 1.95
C ALA A 42 25.91 -11.37 0.65
N ILE A 43 25.09 -12.43 0.57
CA ILE A 43 24.91 -13.24 -0.64
C ILE A 43 24.21 -12.43 -1.72
N VAL A 44 23.16 -11.73 -1.34
CA VAL A 44 22.31 -10.95 -2.24
C VAL A 44 23.04 -9.73 -2.81
N THR A 45 24.07 -9.24 -2.11
CA THR A 45 24.81 -8.05 -2.52
C THR A 45 26.26 -8.34 -2.92
N LYS A 46 26.63 -9.61 -3.13
CA LYS A 46 27.96 -10.03 -3.58
C LYS A 46 28.29 -9.54 -5.01
N ASN A 47 27.27 -9.32 -5.85
CA ASN A 47 27.43 -8.86 -7.23
C ASN A 47 26.65 -7.56 -7.44
N ARG A 48 27.29 -6.55 -8.06
CA ARG A 48 26.67 -5.25 -8.39
C ARG A 48 25.34 -5.38 -9.12
N PHE A 49 25.22 -6.35 -10.04
CA PHE A 49 23.98 -6.58 -10.79
C PHE A 49 22.87 -7.16 -9.91
N LEU A 50 23.23 -8.02 -8.96
CA LEU A 50 22.28 -8.62 -8.03
C LEU A 50 21.74 -7.56 -7.06
N GLY A 51 22.59 -6.64 -6.61
CA GLY A 51 22.18 -5.47 -5.82
C GLY A 51 21.14 -4.60 -6.55
N VAL A 52 21.31 -4.38 -7.86
CA VAL A 52 20.33 -3.64 -8.68
C VAL A 52 18.99 -4.39 -8.76
N ILE A 53 19.01 -5.70 -9.03
CA ILE A 53 17.78 -6.51 -9.08
C ILE A 53 17.03 -6.47 -7.75
N VAL A 54 17.76 -6.52 -6.65
CA VAL A 54 17.20 -6.49 -5.30
C VAL A 54 16.59 -5.13 -4.99
N GLY A 55 17.26 -4.04 -5.39
CA GLY A 55 16.69 -2.71 -5.33
C GLY A 55 15.38 -2.59 -6.11
N ILE A 56 15.31 -3.15 -7.32
CA ILE A 56 14.08 -3.19 -8.12
C ILE A 56 12.97 -3.93 -7.36
N VAL A 57 13.25 -5.13 -6.84
CA VAL A 57 12.26 -5.96 -6.13
C VAL A 57 11.76 -5.26 -4.86
N ILE A 58 12.67 -4.71 -4.05
CA ILE A 58 12.32 -3.99 -2.82
C ILE A 58 11.43 -2.79 -3.16
N THR A 59 11.78 -2.01 -4.19
CA THR A 59 10.96 -0.86 -4.60
C THR A 59 9.63 -1.26 -5.23
N LEU A 60 9.53 -2.41 -5.91
CA LEU A 60 8.23 -2.93 -6.37
C LEU A 60 7.30 -3.28 -5.20
N LEU A 61 7.85 -3.80 -4.10
CA LEU A 61 7.09 -4.16 -2.90
C LEU A 61 6.72 -2.93 -2.06
N VAL A 62 7.69 -2.04 -1.83
CA VAL A 62 7.53 -0.85 -0.96
C VAL A 62 6.88 0.32 -1.72
N GLN A 63 6.97 0.34 -3.05
CA GLN A 63 6.47 1.37 -3.97
C GLN A 63 7.00 2.80 -3.75
N SER A 64 7.82 3.01 -2.71
CA SER A 64 8.43 4.29 -2.38
C SER A 64 9.95 4.18 -2.45
N SER A 65 10.54 4.85 -3.43
CA SER A 65 12.01 4.92 -3.58
C SER A 65 12.67 5.70 -2.43
N SER A 66 11.98 6.70 -1.86
CA SER A 66 12.47 7.47 -0.71
C SER A 66 12.63 6.61 0.55
N VAL A 67 11.65 5.76 0.84
CA VAL A 67 11.72 4.82 1.98
C VAL A 67 12.84 3.80 1.76
N THR A 68 13.01 3.34 0.53
CA THR A 68 14.07 2.38 0.16
C THR A 68 15.47 2.98 0.40
N THR A 69 15.69 4.24 0.02
CA THR A 69 16.98 4.92 0.24
C THR A 69 17.30 5.10 1.72
N VAL A 70 16.33 5.49 2.53
CA VAL A 70 16.49 5.64 3.99
C VAL A 70 16.85 4.30 4.64
N MET A 71 16.18 3.21 4.25
CA MET A 71 16.48 1.87 4.73
C MET A 71 17.91 1.43 4.39
N VAL A 72 18.34 1.67 3.15
CA VAL A 72 19.69 1.31 2.68
C VAL A 72 20.77 2.09 3.43
N ILE A 73 20.55 3.38 3.69
CA ILE A 73 21.45 4.19 4.53
C ILE A 73 21.54 3.60 5.94
N GLY A 74 20.41 3.16 6.51
CA GLY A 74 20.37 2.44 7.78
C GLY A 74 21.21 1.16 7.77
N PHE A 75 21.19 0.39 6.69
CA PHE A 75 22.02 -0.82 6.53
C PHE A 75 23.52 -0.54 6.41
N VAL A 76 23.89 0.58 5.76
CA VAL A 76 25.29 1.02 5.67
C VAL A 76 25.80 1.45 7.04
N ASN A 77 25.03 2.27 7.77
CA ASN A 77 25.38 2.68 9.13
C ASN A 77 25.44 1.48 10.09
N ALA A 78 24.62 0.46 9.83
CA ALA A 78 24.63 -0.79 10.58
C ALA A 78 25.83 -1.71 10.24
N SER A 79 26.72 -1.32 9.31
CA SER A 79 27.80 -2.17 8.77
C SER A 79 27.29 -3.52 8.25
N LEU A 80 26.03 -3.57 7.80
CA LEU A 80 25.42 -4.75 7.17
C LEU A 80 25.71 -4.78 5.66
N MET A 81 25.99 -3.61 5.09
CA MET A 81 26.21 -3.42 3.66
C MET A 81 27.31 -2.37 3.43
N ASN A 82 28.16 -2.59 2.43
CA ASN A 82 29.15 -1.60 2.03
C ASN A 82 28.53 -0.47 1.19
N LEU A 83 29.17 0.69 1.15
CA LEU A 83 28.69 1.83 0.35
C LEU A 83 28.51 1.48 -1.14
N THR A 84 29.46 0.71 -1.71
CA THR A 84 29.39 0.25 -3.11
C THR A 84 28.19 -0.66 -3.37
N GLN A 85 27.81 -1.46 -2.38
CA GLN A 85 26.66 -2.35 -2.43
C GLN A 85 25.35 -1.56 -2.31
N ALA A 86 25.30 -0.59 -1.40
CA ALA A 86 24.18 0.33 -1.24
C ALA A 86 23.89 1.14 -2.49
N LEU A 87 24.94 1.62 -3.18
CA LEU A 87 24.80 2.30 -4.48
C LEU A 87 24.11 1.43 -5.53
N GLY A 88 24.42 0.13 -5.57
CA GLY A 88 23.75 -0.82 -6.46
C GLY A 88 22.25 -0.96 -6.16
N VAL A 89 21.89 -1.06 -4.89
CA VAL A 89 20.49 -1.16 -4.45
C VAL A 89 19.72 0.14 -4.73
N ILE A 90 20.33 1.31 -4.46
CA ILE A 90 19.72 2.62 -4.74
C ILE A 90 19.50 2.80 -6.24
N LEU A 91 20.47 2.39 -7.07
CA LEU A 91 20.33 2.42 -8.53
C LEU A 91 19.19 1.51 -8.99
N GLY A 92 19.07 0.32 -8.40
CA GLY A 92 17.93 -0.59 -8.61
C GLY A 92 16.59 0.01 -8.18
N ALA A 93 16.56 0.69 -7.04
CA ALA A 93 15.34 1.32 -6.54
C ALA A 93 14.80 2.36 -7.52
N ASN A 94 15.67 3.20 -8.08
CA ASN A 94 15.30 4.20 -9.09
C ASN A 94 14.79 3.56 -10.41
N ILE A 95 15.37 2.42 -10.81
CA ILE A 95 14.87 1.66 -11.95
C ILE A 95 13.50 1.05 -11.62
N GLY A 96 13.32 0.54 -10.39
CA GLY A 96 12.08 -0.07 -9.91
C GLY A 96 10.88 0.88 -9.97
N THR A 97 11.03 2.13 -9.52
CA THR A 97 9.97 3.15 -9.65
C THR A 97 9.57 3.40 -11.10
N THR A 98 10.53 3.37 -12.02
CA THR A 98 10.25 3.48 -13.46
C THR A 98 9.50 2.24 -13.97
N ALA A 99 9.87 1.04 -13.50
CA ALA A 99 9.19 -0.20 -13.85
C ALA A 99 7.73 -0.24 -13.36
N VAL A 100 7.42 0.33 -12.18
CA VAL A 100 6.02 0.52 -11.73
C VAL A 100 5.26 1.41 -12.71
N GLY A 101 5.85 2.52 -13.16
CA GLY A 101 5.24 3.39 -14.16
C GLY A 101 4.90 2.66 -15.46
N TRP A 102 5.83 1.84 -15.96
CA TRP A 102 5.59 0.99 -17.14
C TRP A 102 4.50 -0.07 -16.89
N LEU A 103 4.47 -0.65 -15.70
CA LEU A 103 3.43 -1.61 -15.29
C LEU A 103 2.04 -0.96 -15.31
N LEU A 104 1.91 0.30 -14.91
CA LEU A 104 0.64 1.04 -14.92
C LEU A 104 0.17 1.39 -16.34
N ILE A 105 1.10 1.60 -17.29
CA ILE A 105 0.78 1.90 -18.69
C ILE A 105 0.26 0.65 -19.43
N LEU A 106 0.66 -0.55 -19.00
CA LEU A 106 0.02 -1.77 -19.47
C LEU A 106 -1.46 -1.69 -19.10
N LYS A 107 -2.34 -1.64 -20.13
CA LYS A 107 -3.81 -1.64 -19.99
C LYS A 107 -4.30 -2.98 -19.45
N ILE A 108 -3.96 -3.27 -18.20
CA ILE A 108 -4.46 -4.41 -17.44
C ILE A 108 -5.97 -4.26 -17.23
N GLY A 109 -6.53 -3.05 -17.32
CA GLY A 109 -7.99 -2.85 -17.29
C GLY A 109 -8.79 -3.71 -18.29
N LYS A 110 -8.23 -4.04 -19.47
CA LYS A 110 -8.90 -4.91 -20.45
C LYS A 110 -8.76 -6.41 -20.13
N TYR A 111 -7.68 -6.80 -19.46
CA TYR A 111 -7.39 -8.18 -19.05
C TYR A 111 -7.74 -8.49 -17.59
N GLY A 112 -8.10 -7.47 -16.80
CA GLY A 112 -8.45 -7.60 -15.40
C GLY A 112 -9.73 -8.41 -15.19
N LEU A 113 -10.73 -8.22 -16.05
CA LEU A 113 -11.98 -8.98 -16.00
C LEU A 113 -11.78 -10.46 -16.37
N PRO A 114 -11.03 -10.81 -17.45
CA PRO A 114 -10.60 -12.18 -17.70
C PRO A 114 -9.78 -12.82 -16.58
N ILE A 115 -8.80 -12.10 -16.00
CA ILE A 115 -7.94 -12.61 -14.92
C ILE A 115 -8.75 -12.84 -13.64
N ALA A 116 -9.63 -11.91 -13.28
CA ALA A 116 -10.55 -12.07 -12.15
C ALA A 116 -11.54 -13.22 -12.39
N GLY A 117 -12.04 -13.38 -13.62
CA GLY A 117 -12.91 -14.50 -14.02
C GLY A 117 -12.21 -15.85 -13.90
N ILE A 118 -10.97 -15.98 -14.39
CA ILE A 118 -10.16 -17.19 -14.25
C ILE A 118 -9.86 -17.46 -12.77
N GLY A 119 -9.51 -16.43 -12.00
CA GLY A 119 -9.29 -16.53 -10.55
C GLY A 119 -10.54 -16.99 -9.79
N ALA A 120 -11.73 -16.51 -10.17
CA ALA A 120 -13.00 -16.92 -9.59
C ALA A 120 -13.35 -18.38 -9.93
N ILE A 121 -13.18 -18.78 -11.20
CA ILE A 121 -13.42 -20.16 -11.65
C ILE A 121 -12.46 -21.12 -10.94
N LEU A 122 -11.16 -20.81 -10.90
CA LEU A 122 -10.18 -21.61 -10.17
C LEU A 122 -10.48 -21.67 -8.67
N GLY A 123 -10.97 -20.58 -8.08
CA GLY A 123 -11.43 -20.55 -6.69
C GLY A 123 -12.64 -21.46 -6.43
N MET A 124 -13.59 -21.52 -7.37
CA MET A 124 -14.78 -22.40 -7.27
C MET A 124 -14.42 -23.89 -7.42
N PHE A 125 -13.41 -24.23 -8.23
CA PHE A 125 -12.94 -25.61 -8.43
C PHE A 125 -11.86 -26.06 -7.44
N SER A 126 -11.33 -25.16 -6.61
CA SER A 126 -10.32 -25.52 -5.62
C SER A 126 -10.94 -26.24 -4.41
N LYS A 127 -10.61 -27.53 -4.27
CA LYS A 127 -11.03 -28.42 -3.16
C LYS A 127 -10.33 -28.14 -1.82
N ASN A 128 -9.40 -27.19 -1.76
CA ASN A 128 -8.55 -26.97 -0.59
C ASN A 128 -9.14 -25.88 0.32
N GLU A 129 -9.79 -26.25 1.43
CA GLU A 129 -10.44 -25.31 2.36
C GLU A 129 -9.47 -24.30 2.98
N LYS A 130 -8.20 -24.67 3.21
CA LYS A 130 -7.17 -23.77 3.75
C LYS A 130 -6.81 -22.59 2.83
N GLY A 131 -7.17 -22.67 1.53
CA GLY A 131 -7.02 -21.56 0.58
C GLY A 131 -8.25 -20.64 0.49
N LYS A 132 -9.36 -21.02 1.12
CA LYS A 132 -10.64 -20.28 1.13
C LYS A 132 -10.76 -19.33 2.32
N GLU A 133 -9.89 -19.46 3.32
CA GLU A 133 -9.69 -18.51 4.44
C GLU A 133 -8.92 -17.25 4.01
N LYS A 134 -9.17 -16.77 2.78
CA LYS A 134 -8.72 -15.45 2.36
C LYS A 134 -9.77 -14.44 2.80
N ALA A 135 -9.31 -13.24 3.17
CA ALA A 135 -10.13 -12.11 3.60
C ALA A 135 -11.49 -12.10 2.89
N LYS A 136 -12.53 -12.47 3.63
CA LYS A 136 -13.90 -12.52 3.11
C LYS A 136 -14.34 -11.08 2.96
N LEU A 137 -14.61 -10.68 1.72
CA LEU A 137 -15.06 -9.34 1.39
C LEU A 137 -16.51 -9.43 0.93
N ILE A 138 -17.41 -8.76 1.65
CA ILE A 138 -18.80 -8.62 1.24
C ILE A 138 -18.97 -7.28 0.56
N SER A 139 -19.59 -7.32 -0.61
CA SER A 139 -20.04 -6.14 -1.33
C SER A 139 -21.46 -6.38 -1.79
N ASN A 140 -22.41 -5.58 -1.31
CA ASN A 140 -23.68 -5.29 -1.97
C ASN A 140 -24.57 -4.47 -1.06
N ARG A 141 -25.11 -3.34 -1.56
CA ARG A 141 -26.17 -2.57 -0.89
C ARG A 141 -25.91 -2.21 0.58
N ILE A 142 -24.67 -2.21 1.04
CA ILE A 142 -24.30 -1.71 2.37
C ILE A 142 -24.22 -0.20 2.25
N ASN A 143 -25.24 0.49 2.74
CA ASN A 143 -25.38 1.95 2.59
C ASN A 143 -25.54 2.68 3.93
N THR A 144 -25.58 1.96 5.04
CA THR A 144 -25.61 2.50 6.41
C THR A 144 -24.46 1.92 7.23
N PRO A 145 -23.87 2.70 8.15
CA PRO A 145 -22.78 2.22 8.99
C PRO A 145 -23.24 1.11 9.94
N GLU A 146 -24.47 1.15 10.45
CA GLU A 146 -25.02 0.14 11.37
C GLU A 146 -25.10 -1.24 10.71
N LEU A 147 -25.57 -1.30 9.46
CA LEU A 147 -25.62 -2.53 8.68
C LEU A 147 -24.21 -3.07 8.41
N GLY A 148 -23.24 -2.17 8.20
CA GLY A 148 -21.85 -2.59 8.04
C GLY A 148 -21.28 -3.20 9.31
N GLU A 149 -21.56 -2.62 10.46
CA GLU A 149 -21.10 -3.13 11.76
C GLU A 149 -21.79 -4.45 12.14
N GLU A 150 -23.07 -4.62 11.82
CA GLU A 150 -23.79 -5.90 11.96
C GLU A 150 -23.16 -7.02 11.11
N ILE A 151 -22.82 -6.72 9.86
CA ILE A 151 -22.19 -7.70 8.96
C ILE A 151 -20.76 -8.05 9.39
N LEU A 152 -20.00 -7.08 9.92
CA LEU A 152 -18.66 -7.35 10.47
C LEU A 152 -18.72 -8.14 11.78
N SER A 153 -19.63 -7.77 12.69
CA SER A 153 -19.79 -8.43 13.99
C SER A 153 -20.34 -9.85 13.90
N SER A 154 -21.13 -10.15 12.87
CA SER A 154 -21.61 -11.52 12.58
C SER A 154 -20.50 -12.46 12.08
N GLY A 155 -19.29 -11.96 11.80
CA GLY A 155 -18.14 -12.76 11.39
C GLY A 155 -18.26 -13.35 9.97
N VAL A 156 -19.22 -12.86 9.18
CA VAL A 156 -19.45 -13.33 7.81
C VAL A 156 -18.37 -12.79 6.85
N CYS A 157 -17.77 -11.63 7.16
CA CYS A 157 -16.68 -11.04 6.38
C CYS A 157 -15.63 -10.31 7.23
N ASP A 158 -14.40 -10.22 6.73
CA ASP A 158 -13.30 -9.46 7.31
C ASP A 158 -13.27 -8.01 6.83
N MET A 159 -13.83 -7.74 5.64
CA MET A 159 -13.90 -6.41 5.06
C MET A 159 -15.23 -6.18 4.34
N ILE A 160 -15.70 -4.95 4.42
CA ILE A 160 -16.84 -4.47 3.67
C ILE A 160 -16.33 -3.59 2.52
N SER A 161 -16.80 -3.89 1.32
CA SER A 161 -16.59 -3.02 0.17
C SER A 161 -17.85 -2.20 -0.11
N MET A 162 -17.66 -0.89 -0.12
CA MET A 162 -18.65 0.11 -0.50
C MET A 162 -18.14 0.85 -1.73
N ALA A 163 -18.99 1.01 -2.75
CA ALA A 163 -18.69 1.81 -3.93
C ALA A 163 -19.63 3.02 -4.01
N ARG A 164 -20.90 2.77 -4.35
CA ARG A 164 -21.92 3.83 -4.49
C ARG A 164 -22.18 4.67 -3.22
N PRO A 165 -22.08 4.14 -1.99
CA PRO A 165 -22.16 4.97 -0.78
C PRO A 165 -21.09 6.08 -0.73
N PHE A 166 -19.86 5.84 -1.20
CA PHE A 166 -18.82 6.86 -1.27
C PHE A 166 -19.03 7.88 -2.39
N LEU A 167 -19.73 7.50 -3.47
CA LEU A 167 -20.16 8.46 -4.50
C LEU A 167 -21.25 9.38 -3.96
N SER A 168 -22.15 8.85 -3.13
CA SER A 168 -23.24 9.60 -2.50
C SER A 168 -22.73 10.50 -1.37
N ASP A 169 -21.74 10.04 -0.61
CA ASP A 169 -21.14 10.80 0.49
C ASP A 169 -19.63 10.49 0.61
N PRO A 170 -18.74 11.37 0.10
CA PRO A 170 -17.30 11.19 0.20
C PRO A 170 -16.79 11.13 1.66
N PHE A 171 -17.54 11.71 2.59
CA PHE A 171 -17.19 11.78 4.02
C PHE A 171 -17.90 10.69 4.85
N PHE A 172 -18.43 9.65 4.21
CA PHE A 172 -19.18 8.57 4.86
C PHE A 172 -18.47 8.00 6.10
N LEU A 173 -17.18 7.63 5.98
CA LEU A 173 -16.40 7.06 7.07
C LEU A 173 -16.11 8.06 8.19
N GLU A 174 -15.90 9.33 7.84
CA GLU A 174 -15.62 10.38 8.82
C GLU A 174 -16.87 10.68 9.67
N LYS A 175 -18.03 10.76 9.03
CA LYS A 175 -19.32 10.93 9.72
C LYS A 175 -19.66 9.72 10.58
N ALA A 176 -19.43 8.50 10.07
CA ALA A 176 -19.62 7.27 10.83
C ALA A 176 -18.72 7.24 12.08
N LYS A 177 -17.43 7.55 11.95
CA LYS A 177 -16.48 7.58 13.06
C LYS A 177 -16.86 8.60 14.15
N ASN A 178 -17.46 9.72 13.76
CA ASN A 178 -17.87 10.79 14.67
C ASN A 178 -19.28 10.60 15.26
N ASN A 179 -19.88 9.39 15.13
CA ASN A 179 -21.26 9.10 15.54
C ASN A 179 -22.32 10.02 14.89
N LYS A 180 -22.01 10.59 13.72
CA LYS A 180 -22.90 11.45 12.93
C LYS A 180 -23.58 10.65 11.80
N ALA A 181 -24.07 9.45 12.10
CA ALA A 181 -24.70 8.58 11.10
C ALA A 181 -25.94 9.21 10.44
N LYS A 182 -26.65 10.09 11.16
CA LYS A 182 -27.83 10.82 10.66
C LYS A 182 -27.50 11.85 9.56
N ASP A 183 -26.27 12.33 9.50
CA ASP A 183 -25.82 13.34 8.52
C ASP A 183 -25.26 12.70 7.24
N ILE A 184 -25.22 11.37 7.20
CA ILE A 184 -24.77 10.62 6.03
C ILE A 184 -25.85 10.73 4.95
N SER A 185 -25.43 10.95 3.70
CA SER A 185 -26.31 10.88 2.54
C SER A 185 -26.28 9.45 1.95
N PRO A 186 -27.18 8.54 2.38
CA PRO A 186 -27.08 7.13 2.00
C PRO A 186 -27.37 6.93 0.52
N CYS A 187 -26.66 5.98 -0.09
CA CYS A 187 -26.96 5.57 -1.46
C CYS A 187 -28.33 4.88 -1.54
N ILE A 188 -29.22 5.41 -2.37
CA ILE A 188 -30.55 4.85 -2.65
C ILE A 188 -30.58 3.79 -3.76
N SER A 189 -29.42 3.45 -4.33
CA SER A 189 -29.30 2.44 -5.41
C SER A 189 -30.11 2.75 -6.68
N CYS A 190 -30.30 4.02 -7.03
CA CYS A 190 -31.07 4.44 -8.22
C CYS A 190 -30.35 4.23 -9.56
N ASN A 191 -29.02 4.04 -9.56
CA ASN A 191 -28.16 3.81 -10.73
C ASN A 191 -28.06 4.94 -11.79
N GLN A 192 -28.96 5.93 -11.78
CA GLN A 192 -29.06 7.00 -12.78
C GLN A 192 -27.75 7.77 -13.01
N SER A 193 -27.19 8.39 -11.97
CA SER A 193 -26.01 9.25 -12.14
C SER A 193 -24.68 8.49 -12.09
N CYS A 194 -24.69 7.22 -11.73
CA CYS A 194 -23.48 6.41 -11.61
C CYS A 194 -23.40 5.38 -12.73
N LEU A 195 -24.17 4.30 -12.63
CA LEU A 195 -24.05 3.16 -13.51
C LEU A 195 -24.53 3.48 -14.93
N ASP A 196 -25.67 4.18 -15.06
CA ASP A 196 -26.23 4.50 -16.38
C ASP A 196 -25.35 5.49 -17.15
N ASN A 197 -24.71 6.44 -16.44
CA ASN A 197 -23.72 7.34 -17.03
C ASN A 197 -22.50 6.58 -17.55
N ILE A 198 -21.93 5.65 -16.79
CA ILE A 198 -20.79 4.83 -17.23
C ILE A 198 -21.17 4.00 -18.47
N PHE A 199 -22.34 3.37 -18.47
CA PHE A 199 -22.79 2.57 -19.61
C PHE A 199 -23.10 3.43 -20.85
N ALA A 200 -23.48 4.68 -20.67
CA ALA A 200 -23.62 5.66 -21.75
C ALA A 200 -22.29 6.35 -22.14
N GLY A 201 -21.15 5.96 -21.55
CA GLY A 201 -19.84 6.55 -21.81
C GLY A 201 -19.63 7.96 -21.25
N LYS A 202 -20.45 8.38 -20.28
CA LYS A 202 -20.38 9.67 -19.59
C LYS A 202 -19.62 9.54 -18.25
N THR A 203 -19.08 10.64 -17.76
CA THR A 203 -18.41 10.72 -16.45
C THR A 203 -19.41 10.68 -15.30
N VAL A 204 -18.98 10.12 -14.16
CA VAL A 204 -19.72 10.03 -12.89
C VAL A 204 -19.13 11.00 -11.89
#